data_AF-A0A971JBK8-F1
#
_entry.id   AF-A0A971JBK8-F1
#
_cell.length_a   1.000
_cell.length_b   1.000
_cell.length_c   1.000
_cell.angle_alpha   90.00
_cell.angle_beta   90.00
_cell.angle_gamma   90.00
#
_symmetry.space_group_name_H-M   'P 1'
#
loop_
_entity.id
_entity.type
_entity.pdbx_description
1 polymer ?
#
loop_
_entity_poly.entity_id
_entity_poly.type
_entity_poly.pdbx_seq_one_letter_code
_entity_poly.pdbx_strand_id
1 'polypeptide(L)'
;MKLRNLNRIQIPTWRWLGMNEAALETDMPLGTPYRGGALSGAGSVELRHDFAPAEIPNLPADLGRLRDFVQEHQNYSLHLTIPEDVQCEQPLILDFLLDEASSVLVDNIEVHALAGSRADVVLRYRSAGKGARFHGGFASLRAERGAQVCLIKIQMLDEEDIHLDGTAITVEAGGEGSALCCELGGGQVVSGCNVLLAGKESRGGLDTLYLGSEGRTQDFNYRLELRGPASQGEIVSRGALSGSAKKTLKSTLDFIRGASGAKGREEETVLALSDRVVNLSTPLLLCGEDNVEGAHATSSGKPDPAKLYYLMSRGFTQREAKRLLVEASFTSIINKLPTPDLRDAVRQKIREVVHGEH
;
A
#
# COMPACT_ATOMS: atom_id res chain seq x y z
N MET A 1 -3.35 -2.01 24.17
CA MET A 1 -3.89 -3.12 23.35
C MET A 1 -2.76 -3.74 22.54
N LYS A 2 -2.69 -5.08 22.49
CA LYS A 2 -1.65 -5.80 21.73
C LYS A 2 -2.28 -6.61 20.60
N LEU A 3 -1.94 -6.25 19.36
CA LEU A 3 -2.31 -6.96 18.15
C LEU A 3 -1.17 -7.91 17.78
N ARG A 4 -1.49 -9.20 17.60
CA ARG A 4 -0.53 -10.24 17.20
C ARG A 4 -1.05 -10.97 15.97
N ASN A 5 -0.22 -11.79 15.34
CA ASN A 5 -0.60 -12.61 14.20
C ASN A 5 -1.14 -11.76 13.03
N LEU A 6 -0.63 -10.53 12.88
CA LEU A 6 -0.90 -9.67 11.74
C LEU A 6 -0.01 -10.08 10.57
N ASN A 7 -0.40 -9.82 9.33
CA ASN A 7 0.42 -10.07 8.13
C ASN A 7 1.08 -11.45 8.13
N ARG A 8 0.28 -12.47 8.44
CA ARG A 8 0.79 -13.84 8.55
C ARG A 8 1.12 -14.38 7.15
N ILE A 9 2.35 -14.84 6.96
CA ILE A 9 2.75 -15.45 5.69
C ILE A 9 1.98 -16.76 5.44
N GLN A 10 1.68 -17.03 4.17
CA GLN A 10 0.85 -18.15 3.73
C GLN A 10 1.51 -19.49 4.03
N ILE A 11 2.83 -19.58 3.84
CA ILE A 11 3.64 -20.77 4.14
C ILE A 11 4.68 -20.39 5.20
N PRO A 12 4.54 -20.83 6.45
CA PRO A 12 5.49 -20.48 7.50
C PRO A 12 6.90 -20.98 7.18
N THR A 13 7.88 -20.07 7.25
CA THR A 13 9.27 -20.31 6.89
C THR A 13 10.19 -19.38 7.70
N TRP A 14 11.50 -19.67 7.76
CA TRP A 14 12.51 -18.84 8.45
C TRP A 14 12.10 -18.34 9.85
N ARG A 15 11.53 -19.21 10.71
CA ARG A 15 10.97 -18.83 12.02
C ARG A 15 11.93 -18.01 12.90
N TRP A 16 13.23 -18.30 12.83
CA TRP A 16 14.26 -17.60 13.61
C TRP A 16 14.49 -16.15 13.19
N LEU A 17 14.05 -15.74 11.98
CA LEU A 17 14.13 -14.36 11.50
C LEU A 17 12.92 -13.52 11.91
N GLY A 18 11.89 -14.11 12.54
CA GLY A 18 10.70 -13.38 13.00
C GLY A 18 9.80 -12.85 11.87
N MET A 19 9.89 -13.43 10.67
CA MET A 19 9.22 -12.88 9.47
C MET A 19 7.78 -13.37 9.25
N ASN A 20 7.35 -14.41 9.96
CA ASN A 20 6.09 -15.09 9.67
C ASN A 20 4.83 -14.30 10.04
N GLU A 21 4.95 -13.33 10.93
CA GLU A 21 3.84 -12.51 11.40
C GLU A 21 4.38 -11.21 12.00
N ALA A 22 3.55 -10.18 11.98
CA ALA A 22 3.80 -8.93 12.65
C ALA A 22 2.99 -8.87 13.96
N ALA A 23 3.47 -8.05 14.88
CA ALA A 23 2.74 -7.66 16.07
C ALA A 23 2.89 -6.17 16.29
N LEU A 24 1.85 -5.57 16.85
CA LEU A 24 1.78 -4.16 17.14
C LEU A 24 1.20 -3.95 18.54
N GLU A 25 1.66 -2.92 19.23
CA GLU A 25 1.16 -2.54 20.55
C GLU A 25 0.86 -1.05 20.56
N THR A 26 -0.32 -0.69 21.05
CA THR A 26 -0.79 0.70 21.13
C THR A 26 -1.61 0.89 22.40
N ASP A 27 -1.43 2.00 23.10
CA ASP A 27 -2.22 2.42 24.25
C ASP A 27 -3.20 3.56 23.91
N MET A 28 -3.32 3.90 22.61
CA MET A 28 -4.15 4.99 22.14
C MET A 28 -5.66 4.76 22.43
N PRO A 29 -6.42 5.82 22.75
CA PRO A 29 -7.82 5.72 23.13
C PRO A 29 -8.74 5.50 21.91
N LEU A 30 -8.90 4.23 21.53
CA LEU A 30 -9.82 3.81 20.45
C LEU A 30 -11.28 4.19 20.76
N GLY A 31 -12.08 4.41 19.70
CA GLY A 31 -13.51 4.72 19.79
C GLY A 31 -13.85 6.22 19.92
N THR A 32 -12.86 7.11 19.91
CA THR A 32 -13.11 8.56 19.80
C THR A 32 -13.64 8.87 18.40
N PRO A 33 -14.80 9.56 18.22
CA PRO A 33 -15.31 9.89 16.89
C PRO A 33 -14.31 10.74 16.11
N TYR A 34 -14.00 10.35 14.88
CA TYR A 34 -13.15 11.14 14.00
C TYR A 34 -13.98 12.22 13.28
N ARG A 35 -13.45 13.43 13.18
CA ARG A 35 -14.08 14.54 12.46
C ARG A 35 -13.16 15.01 11.33
N GLY A 36 -13.47 14.64 10.10
CA GLY A 36 -12.66 14.98 8.92
C GLY A 36 -13.00 14.08 7.74
N GLY A 37 -12.08 13.95 6.79
CA GLY A 37 -12.24 13.01 5.67
C GLY A 37 -13.37 13.38 4.72
N ALA A 38 -13.56 14.66 4.41
CA ALA A 38 -14.51 15.06 3.39
C ALA A 38 -14.01 14.61 2.00
N LEU A 39 -14.89 13.97 1.22
CA LEU A 39 -14.57 13.61 -0.15
C LEU A 39 -14.45 14.88 -1.01
N SER A 40 -13.38 14.96 -1.79
CA SER A 40 -13.18 15.99 -2.80
C SER A 40 -13.03 15.36 -4.19
N GLY A 41 -13.33 16.15 -5.23
CA GLY A 41 -13.39 15.69 -6.62
C GLY A 41 -14.81 15.80 -7.20
N ALA A 42 -14.89 15.94 -8.52
CA ALA A 42 -16.15 15.98 -9.26
C ALA A 42 -16.46 14.61 -9.86
N GLY A 43 -17.54 13.96 -9.40
CA GLY A 43 -18.03 12.72 -9.98
C GLY A 43 -19.48 12.47 -9.59
N SER A 44 -20.26 11.92 -10.51
CA SER A 44 -21.61 11.39 -10.22
C SER A 44 -21.47 10.11 -9.42
N VAL A 45 -21.07 10.22 -8.14
CA VAL A 45 -20.88 9.09 -7.23
C VAL A 45 -21.92 9.11 -6.12
N GLU A 46 -22.21 7.94 -5.59
CA GLU A 46 -23.13 7.78 -4.45
C GLU A 46 -22.32 7.54 -3.19
N LEU A 47 -22.66 8.27 -2.12
CA LEU A 47 -21.97 8.21 -0.83
C LEU A 47 -22.94 7.75 0.25
N ARG A 48 -22.48 6.83 1.08
CA ARG A 48 -23.20 6.42 2.27
C ARG A 48 -22.24 6.32 3.46
N HIS A 49 -22.58 7.03 4.53
CA HIS A 49 -21.84 7.01 5.79
C HIS A 49 -22.60 6.16 6.80
N ASP A 50 -22.22 4.88 6.89
CA ASP A 50 -22.69 3.99 7.94
C ASP A 50 -21.60 2.99 8.32
N PHE A 51 -21.78 2.37 9.48
CA PHE A 51 -20.82 1.43 10.07
C PHE A 51 -21.25 -0.03 9.85
N ALA A 52 -22.11 -0.30 8.85
CA ALA A 52 -22.55 -1.65 8.57
C ALA A 52 -21.37 -2.50 8.10
N PRO A 53 -21.25 -3.75 8.57
CA PRO A 53 -20.20 -4.64 8.09
C PRO A 53 -20.49 -5.03 6.65
N ALA A 54 -19.51 -4.83 5.76
CA ALA A 54 -19.58 -5.40 4.43
C ALA A 54 -18.92 -6.77 4.33
N GLU A 55 -19.46 -7.55 3.40
CA GLU A 55 -18.91 -8.83 3.01
C GLU A 55 -17.87 -8.62 1.91
N ILE A 56 -16.65 -9.11 2.14
CA ILE A 56 -15.56 -9.10 1.17
C ILE A 56 -15.36 -10.54 0.72
N PRO A 57 -15.84 -10.94 -0.47
CA PRO A 57 -15.75 -12.30 -0.93
C PRO A 57 -14.29 -12.75 -1.04
N ASN A 58 -14.00 -13.97 -0.56
CA ASN A 58 -12.66 -14.58 -0.63
C ASN A 58 -11.54 -13.76 0.07
N LEU A 59 -11.86 -12.99 1.13
CA LEU A 59 -10.83 -12.28 1.89
C LEU A 59 -9.81 -13.28 2.47
N PRO A 60 -8.50 -13.10 2.19
CA PRO A 60 -7.47 -13.94 2.78
C PRO A 60 -7.45 -13.86 4.31
N ALA A 61 -7.19 -14.99 4.97
CA ALA A 61 -7.23 -15.10 6.43
C ALA A 61 -6.23 -14.15 7.13
N ASP A 62 -5.11 -13.85 6.48
CA ASP A 62 -4.09 -12.90 6.94
C ASP A 62 -4.55 -11.45 6.95
N LEU A 63 -5.51 -11.06 6.10
CA LEU A 63 -6.19 -9.77 6.15
C LEU A 63 -7.40 -9.77 7.10
N GLY A 64 -8.00 -10.94 7.35
CA GLY A 64 -9.18 -11.08 8.21
C GLY A 64 -9.00 -10.42 9.59
N ARG A 65 -7.82 -10.56 10.19
CA ARG A 65 -7.54 -9.95 11.50
C ARG A 65 -7.50 -8.41 11.48
N LEU A 66 -6.98 -7.82 10.40
CA LEU A 66 -6.98 -6.37 10.20
C LEU A 66 -8.41 -5.87 10.01
N ARG A 67 -9.18 -6.57 9.16
CA ARG A 67 -10.60 -6.30 8.90
C ARG A 67 -11.42 -6.36 10.19
N ASP A 68 -11.25 -7.41 10.99
CA ASP A 68 -11.98 -7.59 12.25
C ASP A 68 -11.67 -6.47 13.24
N PHE A 69 -10.40 -6.08 13.36
CA PHE A 69 -9.98 -4.94 14.20
C PHE A 69 -10.66 -3.64 13.76
N VAL A 70 -10.66 -3.33 12.46
CA VAL A 70 -11.31 -2.12 11.94
C VAL A 70 -12.82 -2.18 12.14
N GLN A 71 -13.48 -3.31 11.89
CA GLN A 71 -14.92 -3.44 12.13
C GLN A 71 -15.31 -3.22 13.59
N GLU A 72 -14.48 -3.65 14.55
CA GLU A 72 -14.71 -3.46 15.98
C GLU A 72 -14.49 -2.01 16.44
N HIS A 73 -13.54 -1.29 15.83
CA HIS A 73 -13.04 0.00 16.35
C HIS A 73 -13.25 1.19 15.42
N GLN A 74 -13.85 1.01 14.24
CA GLN A 74 -14.07 2.06 13.25
C GLN A 74 -14.77 3.28 13.87
N ASN A 75 -14.18 4.44 13.62
CA ASN A 75 -14.70 5.74 14.01
C ASN A 75 -14.95 6.65 12.79
N TYR A 76 -14.64 6.16 11.60
CA TYR A 76 -15.00 6.71 10.30
C TYR A 76 -15.39 5.57 9.35
N SER A 77 -16.46 5.73 8.58
CA SER A 77 -16.84 4.77 7.56
C SER A 77 -17.47 5.47 6.36
N LEU A 78 -17.11 5.05 5.16
CA LEU A 78 -17.63 5.57 3.92
C LEU A 78 -17.75 4.47 2.86
N HIS A 79 -18.94 4.35 2.31
CA HIS A 79 -19.25 3.55 1.13
C HIS A 79 -19.36 4.49 -0.06
N LEU A 80 -18.54 4.24 -1.08
CA LEU A 80 -18.44 4.99 -2.32
C LEU A 80 -18.83 4.08 -3.49
N THR A 81 -19.97 4.36 -4.12
CA THR A 81 -20.38 3.67 -5.34
C THR A 81 -20.12 4.57 -6.55
N ILE A 82 -19.39 4.03 -7.53
CA ILE A 82 -19.19 4.66 -8.84
C ILE A 82 -20.20 3.99 -9.79
N PRO A 83 -21.23 4.71 -10.28
CA PRO A 83 -22.29 4.13 -11.09
C PRO A 83 -21.81 3.60 -12.45
N GLU A 84 -22.65 2.80 -13.08
CA GLU A 84 -22.37 2.17 -14.37
C GLU A 84 -21.96 3.20 -15.43
N ASP A 85 -20.92 2.88 -16.19
CA ASP A 85 -20.33 3.70 -17.26
C ASP A 85 -19.84 5.11 -16.87
N VAL A 86 -19.93 5.51 -15.60
CA VAL A 86 -19.46 6.82 -15.12
C VAL A 86 -17.94 6.90 -15.25
N GLN A 87 -17.48 7.96 -15.91
CA GLN A 87 -16.06 8.28 -16.07
C GLN A 87 -15.70 9.48 -15.19
N CYS A 88 -14.98 9.24 -14.09
CA CYS A 88 -14.46 10.31 -13.24
C CYS A 88 -13.22 10.92 -13.90
N GLU A 89 -13.31 12.18 -14.35
CA GLU A 89 -12.17 12.91 -14.93
C GLU A 89 -11.17 13.37 -13.86
N GLN A 90 -11.67 13.66 -12.65
CA GLN A 90 -10.86 14.05 -11.50
C GLN A 90 -10.80 12.90 -10.49
N PRO A 91 -9.66 12.72 -9.79
CA PRO A 91 -9.58 11.74 -8.72
C PRO A 91 -10.51 12.11 -7.56
N LEU A 92 -11.07 11.08 -6.93
CA LEU A 92 -11.89 11.16 -5.73
C LEU A 92 -10.95 11.08 -4.52
N ILE A 93 -10.74 12.18 -3.81
CA ILE A 93 -9.71 12.28 -2.76
C ILE A 93 -10.36 12.42 -1.39
N LEU A 94 -10.01 11.49 -0.50
CA LEU A 94 -10.26 11.54 0.95
C LEU A 94 -8.95 11.93 1.64
N ASP A 95 -8.95 13.07 2.31
CA ASP A 95 -7.80 13.57 3.07
C ASP A 95 -8.08 13.51 4.57
N PHE A 96 -7.25 12.73 5.26
CA PHE A 96 -7.28 12.52 6.68
C PHE A 96 -6.06 13.19 7.33
N LEU A 97 -6.35 14.12 8.23
CA LEU A 97 -5.36 14.76 9.10
C LEU A 97 -5.58 14.28 10.53
N LEU A 98 -4.57 13.68 11.13
CA LEU A 98 -4.54 13.32 12.54
C LEU A 98 -3.75 14.39 13.32
N ASP A 99 -4.35 14.96 14.34
CA ASP A 99 -3.76 16.01 15.17
C ASP A 99 -4.15 15.80 16.65
N GLU A 100 -3.87 16.77 17.52
CA GLU A 100 -4.24 16.67 18.94
C GLU A 100 -5.75 16.56 19.18
N ALA A 101 -6.59 17.08 18.28
CA ALA A 101 -8.05 17.01 18.38
C ALA A 101 -8.61 15.69 17.80
N SER A 102 -7.88 15.03 16.91
CA SER A 102 -8.26 13.77 16.26
C SER A 102 -7.04 12.85 16.12
N SER A 103 -6.50 12.40 17.26
CA SER A 103 -5.26 11.62 17.32
C SER A 103 -5.42 10.14 16.96
N VAL A 104 -6.65 9.67 16.78
CA VAL A 104 -6.99 8.30 16.42
C VAL A 104 -7.96 8.30 15.24
N LEU A 105 -7.56 7.64 14.15
CA LEU A 105 -8.43 7.32 13.02
C LEU A 105 -8.50 5.82 12.86
N VAL A 106 -9.71 5.28 12.81
CA VAL A 106 -9.98 3.92 12.38
C VAL A 106 -11.02 3.98 11.27
N ASP A 107 -10.58 3.97 10.01
CA ASP A 107 -11.43 4.11 8.83
C ASP A 107 -11.75 2.76 8.17
N ASN A 108 -13.04 2.59 7.82
CA ASN A 108 -13.50 1.56 6.89
C ASN A 108 -13.95 2.23 5.59
N ILE A 109 -13.23 2.00 4.49
CA ILE A 109 -13.54 2.60 3.19
C ILE A 109 -13.92 1.51 2.20
N GLU A 110 -15.08 1.63 1.59
CA GLU A 110 -15.59 0.65 0.64
C GLU A 110 -15.86 1.33 -0.70
N VAL A 111 -15.22 0.83 -1.75
CA VAL A 111 -15.39 1.33 -3.11
C VAL A 111 -16.04 0.26 -3.96
N HIS A 112 -17.22 0.53 -4.48
CA HIS A 112 -17.92 -0.33 -5.44
C HIS A 112 -17.98 0.35 -6.79
N ALA A 113 -17.17 -0.13 -7.72
CA ALA A 113 -17.14 0.37 -9.08
C ALA A 113 -18.02 -0.52 -9.97
N LEU A 114 -19.16 -0.01 -10.38
CA LEU A 114 -20.10 -0.73 -11.26
C LEU A 114 -19.54 -0.89 -12.67
N ALA A 115 -20.19 -1.72 -13.48
CA ALA A 115 -19.71 -2.07 -14.81
C ALA A 115 -19.32 -0.85 -15.67
N GLY A 116 -18.22 -0.96 -16.41
CA GLY A 116 -17.72 0.09 -17.31
C GLY A 116 -17.26 1.40 -16.65
N SER A 117 -17.38 1.55 -15.33
CA SER A 117 -17.00 2.77 -14.62
C SER A 117 -15.50 2.97 -14.54
N ARG A 118 -15.04 4.22 -14.38
CA ARG A 118 -13.62 4.55 -14.26
C ARG A 118 -13.36 5.63 -13.22
N ALA A 119 -12.43 5.39 -12.29
CA ALA A 119 -12.02 6.41 -11.31
C ALA A 119 -10.64 6.12 -10.69
N ASP A 120 -9.99 7.19 -10.23
CA ASP A 120 -8.89 7.10 -9.26
C ASP A 120 -9.43 7.51 -7.89
N VAL A 121 -9.31 6.63 -6.89
CA VAL A 121 -9.73 6.92 -5.51
C VAL A 121 -8.49 7.04 -4.64
N VAL A 122 -8.30 8.19 -4.00
CA VAL A 122 -7.10 8.51 -3.23
C VAL A 122 -7.44 8.64 -1.75
N LEU A 123 -6.77 7.86 -0.90
CA LEU A 123 -6.79 7.98 0.55
C LEU A 123 -5.46 8.59 1.00
N ARG A 124 -5.49 9.82 1.52
CA ARG A 124 -4.29 10.52 1.99
C ARG A 124 -4.31 10.64 3.50
N TYR A 125 -3.27 10.13 4.16
CA TYR A 125 -3.14 10.14 5.63
C TYR A 125 -1.93 10.98 6.04
N ARG A 126 -2.18 11.99 6.87
CA ARG A 126 -1.18 12.92 7.40
C ARG A 126 -1.34 13.09 8.90
N SER A 127 -0.26 13.42 9.57
CA SER A 127 -0.25 13.83 10.97
C SER A 127 0.28 15.25 11.10
N ALA A 128 -0.08 15.92 12.18
CA ALA A 128 0.50 17.19 12.58
C ALA A 128 0.56 17.32 14.11
N GLY A 129 1.33 18.29 14.58
CA GLY A 129 1.42 18.62 16.00
C GLY A 129 2.39 17.71 16.76
N LYS A 130 2.23 17.64 18.09
CA LYS A 130 3.09 16.83 18.98
C LYS A 130 2.39 15.61 19.55
N GLY A 131 3.16 14.55 19.77
CA GLY A 131 2.73 13.29 20.37
C GLY A 131 2.39 12.23 19.33
N ALA A 132 2.17 11.01 19.80
CA ALA A 132 1.82 9.88 18.93
C ALA A 132 0.37 9.98 18.42
N ARG A 133 0.15 9.47 17.21
CA ARG A 133 -1.15 9.26 16.58
C ARG A 133 -1.28 7.79 16.17
N PHE A 134 -2.52 7.35 16.02
CA PHE A 134 -2.82 6.00 15.57
C PHE A 134 -3.76 6.03 14.37
N HIS A 135 -3.34 5.37 13.30
CA HIS A 135 -4.18 5.07 12.16
C HIS A 135 -4.40 3.55 12.06
N GLY A 136 -5.67 3.14 11.92
CA GLY A 136 -6.09 1.77 11.64
C GLY A 136 -7.09 1.71 10.48
N GLY A 137 -6.64 1.43 9.26
CA GLY A 137 -7.51 1.47 8.08
C GLY A 137 -7.84 0.10 7.52
N PHE A 138 -9.04 -0.06 6.96
CA PHE A 138 -9.35 -1.13 6.04
C PHE A 138 -10.06 -0.57 4.82
N ALA A 139 -9.49 -0.76 3.63
CA ALA A 139 -10.09 -0.33 2.37
C ALA A 139 -10.43 -1.53 1.49
N SER A 140 -11.62 -1.54 0.89
CA SER A 140 -12.01 -2.54 -0.09
C SER A 140 -12.40 -1.90 -1.42
N LEU A 141 -12.07 -2.57 -2.52
CA LEU A 141 -12.47 -2.19 -3.87
C LEU A 141 -13.06 -3.40 -4.59
N ARG A 142 -14.29 -3.27 -5.07
CA ARG A 142 -14.90 -4.22 -6.01
C ARG A 142 -15.04 -3.54 -7.36
N ALA A 143 -14.26 -4.00 -8.34
CA ALA A 143 -14.35 -3.58 -9.73
C ALA A 143 -15.19 -4.59 -10.51
N GLU A 144 -16.38 -4.19 -10.94
CA GLU A 144 -17.23 -5.02 -11.79
C GLU A 144 -16.70 -5.14 -13.22
N ARG A 145 -17.45 -5.84 -14.07
CA ARG A 145 -17.06 -6.13 -15.45
C ARG A 145 -16.68 -4.85 -16.19
N GLY A 146 -15.47 -4.82 -16.75
CA GLY A 146 -14.97 -3.68 -17.53
C GLY A 146 -14.71 -2.39 -16.73
N ALA A 147 -14.92 -2.38 -15.41
CA ALA A 147 -14.60 -1.23 -14.57
C ALA A 147 -13.08 -1.04 -14.48
N GLN A 148 -12.61 0.21 -14.41
CA GLN A 148 -11.20 0.58 -14.35
C GLN A 148 -10.93 1.50 -13.16
N VAL A 149 -10.44 0.95 -12.06
CA VAL A 149 -10.28 1.71 -10.81
C VAL A 149 -8.92 1.50 -10.16
N CYS A 150 -8.28 2.60 -9.77
CA CYS A 150 -7.07 2.57 -8.96
C CYS A 150 -7.36 3.11 -7.55
N LEU A 151 -7.10 2.28 -6.53
CA LEU A 151 -7.13 2.69 -5.13
C LEU A 151 -5.72 3.10 -4.68
N ILE A 152 -5.53 4.39 -4.44
CA ILE A 152 -4.24 5.00 -4.16
C ILE A 152 -4.21 5.38 -2.68
N LYS A 153 -3.24 4.89 -1.92
CA LYS A 153 -3.06 5.21 -0.50
C LYS A 153 -1.74 5.95 -0.32
N ILE A 154 -1.79 7.17 0.20
CA ILE A 154 -0.61 7.99 0.45
C ILE A 154 -0.52 8.27 1.95
N GLN A 155 0.31 7.50 2.63
CA GLN A 155 0.58 7.61 4.05
C GLN A 155 1.85 8.44 4.26
N MET A 156 1.75 9.49 5.09
CA MET A 156 2.84 10.42 5.39
C MET A 156 2.90 10.78 6.88
N LEU A 157 2.46 9.87 7.76
CA LEU A 157 2.44 10.10 9.22
C LEU A 157 3.86 10.32 9.78
N ASP A 158 3.94 10.84 10.99
CA ASP A 158 5.20 11.19 11.64
C ASP A 158 5.82 9.97 12.34
N GLU A 159 7.05 10.14 12.82
CA GLU A 159 7.87 9.03 13.32
C GLU A 159 7.36 8.42 14.63
N GLU A 160 6.57 9.16 15.38
CA GLU A 160 5.94 8.69 16.63
C GLU A 160 4.64 7.92 16.36
N ASP A 161 4.15 7.93 15.12
CA ASP A 161 2.83 7.43 14.77
C ASP A 161 2.84 5.96 14.39
N ILE A 162 1.69 5.33 14.63
CA ILE A 162 1.42 3.95 14.25
C ILE A 162 0.49 3.92 13.05
N HIS A 163 0.88 3.14 12.03
CA HIS A 163 0.05 2.84 10.86
C HIS A 163 -0.26 1.35 10.80
N LEU A 164 -1.53 1.00 10.93
CA LEU A 164 -2.07 -0.33 10.69
C LEU A 164 -3.04 -0.23 9.52
N ASP A 165 -2.86 -1.06 8.48
CA ASP A 165 -3.63 -0.91 7.26
C ASP A 165 -3.88 -2.23 6.52
N GLY A 166 -5.11 -2.39 6.04
CA GLY A 166 -5.52 -3.51 5.18
C GLY A 166 -6.19 -3.01 3.89
N THR A 167 -5.89 -3.67 2.78
CA THR A 167 -6.51 -3.39 1.47
C THR A 167 -6.93 -4.69 0.79
N ALA A 168 -8.16 -4.75 0.29
CA ALA A 168 -8.67 -5.90 -0.47
C ALA A 168 -9.35 -5.45 -1.77
N ILE A 169 -8.86 -5.94 -2.90
CA ILE A 169 -9.38 -5.60 -4.23
C ILE A 169 -9.88 -6.88 -4.91
N THR A 170 -11.08 -6.84 -5.49
CA THR A 170 -11.62 -7.91 -6.35
C THR A 170 -11.96 -7.33 -7.72
N VAL A 171 -11.47 -7.98 -8.78
CA VAL A 171 -11.63 -7.54 -10.17
C VAL A 171 -12.38 -8.60 -10.97
N GLU A 172 -13.54 -8.23 -11.47
CA GLU A 172 -14.40 -9.09 -12.30
C GLU A 172 -13.95 -9.10 -13.77
N ALA A 173 -14.67 -9.84 -14.61
CA ALA A 173 -14.25 -10.13 -15.99
C ALA A 173 -13.97 -8.86 -16.82
N GLY A 174 -12.82 -8.80 -17.47
CA GLY A 174 -12.39 -7.67 -18.29
C GLY A 174 -12.20 -6.34 -17.54
N GLY A 175 -12.30 -6.33 -16.20
CA GLY A 175 -12.02 -5.15 -15.39
C GLY A 175 -10.52 -4.94 -15.16
N GLU A 176 -10.16 -3.73 -14.75
CA GLU A 176 -8.83 -3.34 -14.30
C GLU A 176 -8.92 -2.73 -12.89
N GLY A 177 -8.31 -3.38 -11.90
CA GLY A 177 -8.35 -2.93 -10.51
C GLY A 177 -6.98 -3.01 -9.86
N SER A 178 -6.45 -1.88 -9.40
CA SER A 178 -5.09 -1.83 -8.84
C SER A 178 -5.02 -1.06 -7.52
N ALA A 179 -4.03 -1.40 -6.70
CA ALA A 179 -3.62 -0.62 -5.55
C ALA A 179 -2.31 0.13 -5.84
N LEU A 180 -2.17 1.35 -5.33
CA LEU A 180 -0.90 2.07 -5.28
C LEU A 180 -0.67 2.58 -3.86
N CYS A 181 0.26 1.97 -3.13
CA CYS A 181 0.56 2.32 -1.75
C CYS A 181 1.86 3.11 -1.63
N CYS A 182 1.79 4.31 -1.08
CA CYS A 182 2.94 5.14 -0.72
C CYS A 182 3.07 5.16 0.81
N GLU A 183 3.99 4.35 1.34
CA GLU A 183 4.28 4.15 2.77
C GLU A 183 5.49 5.00 3.18
N LEU A 184 5.28 6.30 3.39
CA LEU A 184 6.36 7.29 3.46
C LEU A 184 6.69 7.76 4.89
N GLY A 185 5.93 7.29 5.89
CA GLY A 185 5.99 7.75 7.28
C GLY A 185 5.72 6.64 8.30
N GLY A 186 5.44 7.04 9.55
CA GLY A 186 5.14 6.12 10.65
C GLY A 186 6.37 5.49 11.31
N GLY A 187 6.36 5.41 12.64
CA GLY A 187 7.36 4.68 13.43
C GLY A 187 7.20 3.17 13.34
N GLN A 188 5.95 2.71 13.35
CA GLN A 188 5.60 1.31 13.19
C GLN A 188 4.49 1.19 12.15
N VAL A 189 4.78 0.47 11.07
CA VAL A 189 3.89 0.26 9.93
C VAL A 189 3.61 -1.22 9.76
N VAL A 190 2.33 -1.60 9.72
CA VAL A 190 1.88 -2.92 9.30
C VAL A 190 0.83 -2.72 8.22
N SER A 191 1.16 -3.09 6.98
CA SER A 191 0.29 -2.86 5.81
C SER A 191 0.12 -4.16 5.04
N GLY A 192 -1.14 -4.53 4.79
CA GLY A 192 -1.52 -5.75 4.08
C GLY A 192 -2.35 -5.40 2.85
N CYS A 193 -2.08 -6.04 1.72
CA CYS A 193 -2.83 -5.82 0.48
C CYS A 193 -3.06 -7.15 -0.26
N ASN A 194 -4.29 -7.40 -0.68
CA ASN A 194 -4.64 -8.49 -1.57
C ASN A 194 -5.40 -7.98 -2.79
N VAL A 195 -4.89 -8.30 -3.98
CA VAL A 195 -5.57 -8.05 -5.24
C VAL A 195 -5.98 -9.40 -5.85
N LEU A 196 -7.28 -9.63 -5.97
CA LEU A 196 -7.87 -10.82 -6.57
C LEU A 196 -8.37 -10.50 -7.99
N LEU A 197 -7.67 -11.04 -8.98
CA LEU A 197 -8.09 -11.05 -10.39
C LEU A 197 -9.05 -12.24 -10.59
N ALA A 198 -10.32 -12.03 -10.24
CA ALA A 198 -11.34 -13.08 -10.18
C ALA A 198 -11.87 -13.48 -11.56
N GLY A 199 -12.06 -12.50 -12.44
CA GLY A 199 -12.72 -12.70 -13.73
C GLY A 199 -11.79 -12.99 -14.89
N LYS A 200 -12.32 -13.63 -15.94
CA LYS A 200 -11.60 -13.82 -17.21
C LYS A 200 -11.06 -12.49 -17.75
N GLU A 201 -9.81 -12.49 -18.22
CA GLU A 201 -9.14 -11.31 -18.81
C GLU A 201 -9.09 -10.09 -17.87
N SER A 202 -9.27 -10.28 -16.55
CA SER A 202 -9.09 -9.22 -15.56
C SER A 202 -7.63 -8.82 -15.44
N ARG A 203 -7.41 -7.54 -15.10
CA ARG A 203 -6.09 -6.93 -15.00
C ARG A 203 -5.95 -6.17 -13.68
N GLY A 204 -4.73 -6.01 -13.23
CA GLY A 204 -4.49 -5.21 -12.03
C GLY A 204 -3.14 -5.47 -11.40
N GLY A 205 -2.96 -4.95 -10.20
CA GLY A 205 -1.71 -5.13 -9.50
C GLY A 205 -1.57 -4.26 -8.28
N LEU A 206 -0.35 -4.27 -7.74
CA LEU A 206 0.03 -3.43 -6.62
C LEU A 206 1.34 -2.73 -6.94
N ASP A 207 1.32 -1.41 -6.96
CA ASP A 207 2.52 -0.58 -6.93
C ASP A 207 2.78 -0.12 -5.49
N THR A 208 4.04 -0.13 -5.05
CA THR A 208 4.41 0.36 -3.72
C THR A 208 5.67 1.20 -3.74
N LEU A 209 5.60 2.36 -3.07
CA LEU A 209 6.75 3.15 -2.63
C LEU A 209 6.85 3.07 -1.11
N TYR A 210 8.02 2.78 -0.56
CA TYR A 210 8.21 2.85 0.88
C TYR A 210 9.54 3.49 1.27
N LEU A 211 9.50 4.25 2.36
CA LEU A 211 10.67 4.87 2.99
C LEU A 211 10.79 4.38 4.43
N GLY A 212 11.99 3.92 4.78
CA GLY A 212 12.34 3.60 6.16
C GLY A 212 13.56 4.41 6.60
N SER A 213 13.51 5.00 7.78
CA SER A 213 14.62 5.70 8.44
C SER A 213 14.70 5.31 9.92
N GLU A 214 15.77 5.72 10.60
CA GLU A 214 16.01 5.64 12.05
C GLU A 214 14.99 4.87 12.91
N GLY A 215 15.29 3.61 13.23
CA GLY A 215 14.49 2.82 14.18
C GLY A 215 13.10 2.40 13.71
N ARG A 216 12.61 2.90 12.57
CA ARG A 216 11.30 2.56 12.02
C ARG A 216 11.20 1.08 11.68
N THR A 217 10.03 0.52 11.93
CA THR A 217 9.70 -0.87 11.61
C THR A 217 8.54 -0.93 10.63
N GLN A 218 8.72 -1.66 9.54
CA GLN A 218 7.73 -1.78 8.48
C GLN A 218 7.53 -3.27 8.16
N ASP A 219 6.29 -3.73 8.22
CA ASP A 219 5.90 -5.07 7.82
C ASP A 219 4.82 -5.02 6.75
N PHE A 220 5.16 -5.55 5.58
CA PHE A 220 4.28 -5.59 4.42
C PHE A 220 3.92 -7.02 4.08
N ASN A 221 2.66 -7.25 3.74
CA ASN A 221 2.17 -8.52 3.20
C ASN A 221 1.28 -8.26 1.99
N TYR A 222 1.85 -8.47 0.82
CA TYR A 222 1.27 -8.10 -0.46
C TYR A 222 1.05 -9.33 -1.32
N ARG A 223 -0.16 -9.47 -1.85
CA ARG A 223 -0.57 -10.66 -2.58
C ARG A 223 -1.37 -10.29 -3.83
N LEU A 224 -1.03 -10.96 -4.92
CA LEU A 224 -1.76 -10.92 -6.18
C LEU A 224 -2.24 -12.34 -6.49
N GLU A 225 -3.55 -12.53 -6.41
CA GLU A 225 -4.22 -13.79 -6.73
C GLU A 225 -4.78 -13.74 -8.15
N LEU A 226 -4.28 -14.62 -9.02
CA LEU A 226 -4.78 -14.79 -10.38
C LEU A 226 -5.69 -16.01 -10.41
N ARG A 227 -7.00 -15.78 -10.56
CA ARG A 227 -8.02 -16.85 -10.63
C ARG A 227 -8.69 -16.92 -11.99
N GLY A 228 -8.92 -15.76 -12.61
CA GLY A 228 -9.55 -15.67 -13.92
C GLY A 228 -8.64 -16.18 -15.04
N PRO A 229 -9.17 -16.92 -16.04
CA PRO A 229 -8.41 -17.29 -17.23
C PRO A 229 -7.86 -16.06 -17.95
N ALA A 230 -6.62 -16.15 -18.44
CA ALA A 230 -5.91 -15.07 -19.13
C ALA A 230 -5.84 -13.74 -18.35
N SER A 231 -5.94 -13.79 -17.01
CA SER A 231 -5.71 -12.62 -16.16
C SER A 231 -4.25 -12.19 -16.19
N GLN A 232 -4.01 -10.89 -16.02
CA GLN A 232 -2.66 -10.32 -16.07
C GLN A 232 -2.45 -9.34 -14.93
N GLY A 233 -1.35 -9.48 -14.19
CA GLY A 233 -1.05 -8.49 -13.17
C GLY A 233 0.38 -8.46 -12.69
N GLU A 234 0.70 -7.41 -11.96
CA GLU A 234 2.05 -7.16 -11.47
C GLU A 234 2.07 -6.64 -10.02
N ILE A 235 3.09 -7.05 -9.26
CA ILE A 235 3.46 -6.42 -7.99
C ILE A 235 4.79 -5.72 -8.22
N VAL A 236 4.85 -4.40 -8.00
CA VAL A 236 6.07 -3.60 -8.16
C VAL A 236 6.32 -2.83 -6.88
N SER A 237 7.44 -3.11 -6.21
CA SER A 237 7.84 -2.47 -4.97
C SER A 237 9.16 -1.71 -5.13
N ARG A 238 9.20 -0.44 -4.72
CA ARG A 238 10.42 0.38 -4.65
C ARG A 238 10.62 0.89 -3.23
N GLY A 239 11.81 0.66 -2.70
CA GLY A 239 12.19 1.01 -1.34
C GLY A 239 13.45 1.84 -1.24
N ALA A 240 13.50 2.70 -0.24
CA ALA A 240 14.75 3.27 0.26
C ALA A 240 14.78 3.16 1.78
N LEU A 241 15.85 2.58 2.30
CA LEU A 241 16.01 2.32 3.74
C LEU A 241 17.30 2.99 4.22
N SER A 242 17.23 3.72 5.32
CA SER A 242 18.37 4.40 5.94
C SER A 242 18.41 4.20 7.46
N GLY A 243 19.49 4.70 8.08
CA GLY A 243 19.69 4.62 9.51
C GLY A 243 19.74 3.17 9.99
N SER A 244 18.85 2.85 10.93
CA SER A 244 18.66 1.52 11.52
C SER A 244 17.28 0.91 11.19
N ALA A 245 16.63 1.38 10.13
CA ALA A 245 15.31 0.93 9.71
C ALA A 245 15.26 -0.59 9.49
N LYS A 246 14.13 -1.19 9.86
CA LYS A 246 13.86 -2.62 9.68
C LYS A 246 12.61 -2.79 8.84
N LYS A 247 12.75 -3.48 7.72
CA LYS A 247 11.65 -3.76 6.81
C LYS A 247 11.53 -5.27 6.58
N THR A 248 10.30 -5.76 6.63
CA THR A 248 9.90 -7.09 6.15
C THR A 248 8.89 -6.92 5.02
N LEU A 249 9.14 -7.50 3.85
CA LEU A 249 8.16 -7.62 2.75
C LEU A 249 7.90 -9.09 2.45
N LYS A 250 6.65 -9.50 2.63
CA LYS A 250 6.10 -10.77 2.16
C LYS A 250 5.34 -10.46 0.88
N SER A 251 5.82 -10.95 -0.26
CA SER A 251 5.22 -10.67 -1.58
C SER A 251 4.82 -11.99 -2.21
N THR A 252 3.55 -12.17 -2.55
CA THR A 252 3.01 -13.45 -3.02
C THR A 252 2.32 -13.29 -4.36
N LEU A 253 2.84 -13.99 -5.37
CA LEU A 253 2.19 -14.19 -6.65
C LEU A 253 1.53 -15.57 -6.66
N ASP A 254 0.21 -15.63 -6.72
CA ASP A 254 -0.56 -16.86 -6.53
C ASP A 254 -1.47 -17.16 -7.73
N PHE A 255 -1.08 -18.17 -8.51
CA PHE A 255 -1.87 -18.68 -9.62
C PHE A 255 -2.83 -19.76 -9.11
N ILE A 256 -4.10 -19.41 -9.04
CA ILE A 256 -5.17 -20.28 -8.57
C ILE A 256 -5.60 -21.21 -9.72
N ARG A 257 -5.90 -22.47 -9.39
CA ARG A 257 -6.44 -23.45 -10.35
C ARG A 257 -7.63 -22.86 -11.13
N GLY A 258 -7.58 -22.96 -12.45
CA GLY A 258 -8.55 -22.33 -13.35
C GLY A 258 -8.04 -21.06 -14.04
N ALA A 259 -6.90 -20.50 -13.62
CA ALA A 259 -6.28 -19.31 -14.21
C ALA A 259 -5.48 -19.60 -15.49
N SER A 260 -5.96 -20.51 -16.34
CA SER A 260 -5.23 -20.92 -17.54
C SER A 260 -4.93 -19.71 -18.45
N GLY A 261 -3.68 -19.60 -18.88
CA GLY A 261 -3.14 -18.48 -19.67
C GLY A 261 -2.82 -17.22 -18.86
N ALA A 262 -2.92 -17.25 -17.53
CA ALA A 262 -2.62 -16.08 -16.70
C ALA A 262 -1.12 -15.74 -16.69
N LYS A 263 -0.83 -14.45 -16.55
CA LYS A 263 0.53 -13.91 -16.50
C LYS A 263 0.72 -13.02 -15.29
N GLY A 264 1.79 -13.26 -14.54
CA GLY A 264 2.08 -12.55 -13.31
C GLY A 264 3.54 -12.14 -13.24
N ARG A 265 3.81 -10.93 -12.76
CA ARG A 265 5.17 -10.45 -12.52
C ARG A 265 5.30 -9.86 -11.12
N GLU A 266 6.38 -10.18 -10.43
CA GLU A 266 6.74 -9.59 -9.15
C GLU A 266 8.12 -8.95 -9.29
N GLU A 267 8.24 -7.70 -8.84
CA GLU A 267 9.52 -7.00 -8.82
C GLU A 267 9.69 -6.16 -7.55
N GLU A 268 10.85 -6.26 -6.92
CA GLU A 268 11.27 -5.39 -5.83
C GLU A 268 12.64 -4.75 -6.12
N THR A 269 12.78 -3.45 -5.86
CA THR A 269 14.09 -2.79 -5.80
C THR A 269 14.26 -1.96 -4.53
N VAL A 270 15.32 -2.24 -3.78
CA VAL A 270 15.61 -1.59 -2.49
C VAL A 270 16.98 -0.91 -2.51
N LEU A 271 16.99 0.39 -2.22
CA LEU A 271 18.22 1.16 -1.98
C LEU A 271 18.52 1.19 -0.47
N ALA A 272 19.58 0.50 -0.06
CA ALA A 272 20.11 0.54 1.30
C ALA A 272 21.08 1.71 1.45
N LEU A 273 20.63 2.81 2.07
CA LEU A 273 21.37 4.06 2.20
C LEU A 273 22.35 4.07 3.38
N SER A 274 22.23 3.10 4.31
CA SER A 274 23.07 2.96 5.51
C SER A 274 23.41 1.49 5.79
N ASP A 275 24.46 1.25 6.57
CA ASP A 275 24.96 -0.11 6.86
C ASP A 275 24.15 -0.88 7.93
N ARG A 276 23.35 -0.17 8.73
CA ARG A 276 22.60 -0.75 9.86
C ARG A 276 21.17 -1.14 9.50
N VAL A 277 20.77 -0.98 8.23
CA VAL A 277 19.42 -1.32 7.78
C VAL A 277 19.23 -2.84 7.78
N VAL A 278 18.03 -3.27 8.13
CA VAL A 278 17.61 -4.67 8.00
C VAL A 278 16.52 -4.73 6.94
N ASN A 279 16.84 -5.35 5.80
CA ASN A 279 15.89 -5.61 4.73
C ASN A 279 15.63 -7.10 4.62
N LEU A 280 14.41 -7.53 4.92
CA LEU A 280 13.95 -8.90 4.78
C LEU A 280 12.87 -8.93 3.70
N SER A 281 13.13 -9.63 2.60
CA SER A 281 12.17 -9.77 1.52
C SER A 281 11.93 -11.25 1.23
N THR A 282 10.68 -11.65 1.13
CA THR A 282 10.25 -13.03 0.91
C THR A 282 9.23 -13.07 -0.22
N PRO A 283 9.72 -13.21 -1.46
CA PRO A 283 8.87 -13.49 -2.59
C PRO A 283 8.39 -14.94 -2.54
N LEU A 284 7.11 -15.17 -2.79
CA LEU A 284 6.47 -16.46 -2.91
C LEU A 284 5.80 -16.53 -4.28
N LEU A 285 6.11 -17.59 -5.03
CA LEU A 285 5.43 -17.94 -6.27
C LEU A 285 4.67 -19.23 -6.03
N LEU A 286 3.34 -19.16 -6.01
CA LEU A 286 2.45 -20.30 -5.82
C LEU A 286 1.79 -20.63 -7.16
N CYS A 287 2.01 -21.85 -7.67
CA CYS A 287 1.47 -22.29 -8.94
C CYS A 287 0.49 -23.45 -8.72
N GLY A 288 -0.80 -23.13 -8.71
CA GLY A 288 -1.90 -24.11 -8.68
C GLY A 288 -2.50 -24.42 -10.06
N GLU A 289 -1.95 -23.85 -11.13
CA GLU A 289 -2.36 -24.04 -12.53
C GLU A 289 -1.12 -24.26 -13.40
N ASP A 290 -1.22 -25.17 -14.38
CA ASP A 290 -0.06 -25.59 -15.19
C ASP A 290 0.25 -24.60 -16.31
N ASN A 291 -0.79 -24.06 -16.97
CA ASN A 291 -0.65 -23.15 -18.10
C ASN A 291 -0.59 -21.69 -17.63
N VAL A 292 0.52 -21.28 -17.01
CA VAL A 292 0.73 -19.90 -16.51
C VAL A 292 2.16 -19.42 -16.74
N GLU A 293 2.33 -18.09 -16.79
CA GLU A 293 3.66 -17.46 -16.87
C GLU A 293 3.88 -16.59 -15.62
N GLY A 294 4.83 -16.98 -14.77
CA GLY A 294 5.24 -16.23 -13.59
C GLY A 294 6.68 -15.71 -13.74
N ALA A 295 6.91 -14.44 -13.43
CA ALA A 295 8.24 -13.84 -13.38
C ALA A 295 8.49 -13.17 -12.03
N HIS A 296 9.73 -13.23 -11.55
CA HIS A 296 10.16 -12.65 -10.29
C HIS A 296 11.53 -11.98 -10.42
N ALA A 297 11.68 -10.77 -9.89
CA ALA A 297 12.95 -10.04 -9.86
C ALA A 297 13.10 -9.22 -8.58
N THR A 298 14.09 -9.56 -7.73
CA THR A 298 14.47 -8.73 -6.58
C THR A 298 15.87 -8.19 -6.72
N SER A 299 16.04 -6.89 -6.46
CA SER A 299 17.32 -6.22 -6.32
C SER A 299 17.38 -5.48 -4.99
N SER A 300 18.40 -5.72 -4.20
CA SER A 300 18.64 -4.98 -2.96
C SER A 300 20.13 -4.67 -2.84
N GLY A 301 20.47 -3.43 -2.54
CA GLY A 301 21.87 -3.05 -2.40
C GLY A 301 22.09 -1.59 -2.07
N LYS A 302 23.36 -1.27 -1.81
CA LYS A 302 23.80 0.12 -1.65
C LYS A 302 23.70 0.86 -2.99
N PRO A 303 23.52 2.20 -2.97
CA PRO A 303 23.63 2.98 -4.20
C PRO A 303 24.98 2.74 -4.89
N ASP A 304 24.95 2.66 -6.22
CA ASP A 304 26.13 2.43 -7.06
C ASP A 304 27.21 3.51 -6.78
N PRO A 305 28.41 3.13 -6.30
CA PRO A 305 29.48 4.07 -5.99
C PRO A 305 29.91 4.93 -7.18
N ALA A 306 29.85 4.39 -8.40
CA ALA A 306 30.21 5.14 -9.61
C ALA A 306 29.17 6.22 -9.91
N LYS A 307 27.87 5.92 -9.73
CA LYS A 307 26.80 6.91 -9.87
C LYS A 307 26.88 7.99 -8.78
N LEU A 308 27.15 7.59 -7.53
CA LEU A 308 27.36 8.54 -6.44
C LEU A 308 28.56 9.47 -6.73
N TYR A 309 29.71 8.89 -7.10
CA TYR A 309 30.91 9.67 -7.44
C TYR A 309 30.64 10.64 -8.58
N TYR A 310 29.96 10.19 -9.65
CA TYR A 310 29.59 11.02 -10.78
C TYR A 310 28.70 12.20 -10.38
N LEU A 311 27.67 11.98 -9.55
CA LEU A 311 26.81 13.06 -9.06
C LEU A 311 27.61 14.04 -8.18
N MET A 312 28.47 13.52 -7.29
CA MET A 312 29.30 14.35 -6.43
C MET A 312 30.30 15.19 -7.21
N SER A 313 30.88 14.67 -8.29
CA SER A 313 31.77 15.44 -9.18
C SER A 313 31.05 16.55 -9.94
N ARG A 314 29.71 16.56 -9.94
CA ARG A 314 28.87 17.64 -10.50
C ARG A 314 28.43 18.67 -9.45
N GLY A 315 28.98 18.60 -8.23
CA GLY A 315 28.74 19.58 -7.17
C GLY A 315 27.64 19.20 -6.18
N PHE A 316 27.03 18.02 -6.32
CA PHE A 316 26.11 17.50 -5.31
C PHE A 316 26.86 16.98 -4.09
N THR A 317 26.35 17.25 -2.90
CA THR A 317 26.79 16.53 -1.70
C THR A 317 26.42 15.04 -1.82
N GLN A 318 27.09 14.17 -1.06
CA GLN A 318 26.75 12.75 -1.05
C GLN A 318 25.27 12.50 -0.70
N ARG A 319 24.72 13.31 0.21
CA ARG A 319 23.31 13.27 0.61
C ARG A 319 22.38 13.62 -0.55
N GLU A 320 22.66 14.72 -1.26
CA GLU A 320 21.89 15.11 -2.44
C GLU A 320 21.99 14.07 -3.55
N ALA A 321 23.16 13.47 -3.75
CA ALA A 321 23.36 12.40 -4.71
C ALA A 321 22.51 11.16 -4.36
N LYS A 322 22.52 10.70 -3.10
CA LYS A 322 21.65 9.60 -2.64
C LYS A 322 20.17 9.93 -2.88
N ARG A 323 19.73 11.12 -2.52
CA ARG A 323 18.35 11.60 -2.73
C ARG A 323 17.94 11.54 -4.20
N LEU A 324 18.79 12.01 -5.11
CA LEU A 324 18.52 11.95 -6.55
C LEU A 324 18.38 10.50 -7.04
N LEU A 325 19.18 9.57 -6.52
CA LEU A 325 19.06 8.14 -6.85
C LEU A 325 17.74 7.53 -6.34
N VAL A 326 17.29 7.92 -5.13
CA VAL A 326 15.99 7.51 -4.58
C VAL A 326 14.84 8.07 -5.42
N GLU A 327 14.84 9.38 -5.68
CA GLU A 327 13.82 10.03 -6.52
C GLU A 327 13.75 9.38 -7.91
N ALA A 328 14.90 9.10 -8.53
CA ALA A 328 14.97 8.40 -9.82
C ALA A 328 14.38 6.98 -9.75
N SER A 329 14.70 6.21 -8.71
CA SER A 329 14.14 4.87 -8.48
C SER A 329 12.62 4.89 -8.36
N PHE A 330 12.07 5.92 -7.70
CA PHE A 330 10.64 6.03 -7.39
C PHE A 330 9.83 6.67 -8.51
N THR A 331 10.48 7.34 -9.48
CA THR A 331 9.83 8.14 -10.53
C THR A 331 8.75 7.38 -11.29
N SER A 332 8.97 6.10 -11.59
CA SER A 332 8.00 5.27 -12.32
C SER A 332 6.64 5.16 -11.61
N ILE A 333 6.64 4.98 -10.29
CA ILE A 333 5.41 4.89 -9.49
C ILE A 333 4.87 6.28 -9.16
N ILE A 334 5.73 7.28 -8.86
CA ILE A 334 5.29 8.66 -8.63
C ILE A 334 4.50 9.17 -9.84
N ASN A 335 4.93 8.88 -11.06
CA ASN A 335 4.24 9.31 -12.28
C ASN A 335 2.84 8.68 -12.45
N LYS A 336 2.51 7.59 -11.74
CA LYS A 336 1.17 7.00 -11.73
C LYS A 336 0.18 7.75 -10.84
N LEU A 337 0.64 8.60 -9.91
CA LEU A 337 -0.25 9.43 -9.09
C LEU A 337 -0.99 10.45 -9.96
N PRO A 338 -2.31 10.66 -9.76
CA PRO A 338 -3.17 11.30 -10.76
C PRO A 338 -2.93 12.81 -10.91
N THR A 339 -2.53 13.51 -9.84
CA THR A 339 -2.36 14.97 -9.86
C THR A 339 -0.92 15.42 -9.61
N PRO A 340 -0.50 16.58 -10.16
CA PRO A 340 0.78 17.20 -9.82
C PRO A 340 0.97 17.39 -8.31
N ASP A 341 -0.06 17.86 -7.61
CA ASP A 341 0.00 18.14 -6.17
C ASP A 341 0.32 16.88 -5.34
N LEU A 342 -0.25 15.73 -5.69
CA LEU A 342 0.06 14.46 -5.02
C LEU A 342 1.48 14.02 -5.31
N ARG A 343 1.95 14.17 -6.56
CA ARG A 343 3.34 13.86 -6.95
C ARG A 343 4.34 14.72 -6.20
N ASP A 344 4.05 16.01 -6.06
CA ASP A 344 4.94 16.95 -5.40
C ASP A 344 4.94 16.76 -3.88
N ALA A 345 3.79 16.43 -3.28
CA ALA A 345 3.72 16.05 -1.87
C ALA A 345 4.59 14.82 -1.57
N VAL A 346 4.51 13.77 -2.40
CA VAL A 346 5.34 12.56 -2.25
C VAL A 346 6.83 12.87 -2.42
N ARG A 347 7.19 13.66 -3.44
CA ARG A 347 8.59 14.12 -3.62
C ARG A 347 9.08 14.92 -2.44
N GLN A 348 8.25 15.79 -1.89
CA GLN A 348 8.62 16.60 -0.74
C GLN A 348 8.89 15.72 0.50
N LYS A 349 8.04 14.72 0.77
CA LYS A 349 8.27 13.78 1.87
C LYS A 349 9.55 12.95 1.66
N ILE A 350 9.84 12.51 0.43
CA ILE A 350 11.11 11.84 0.08
C ILE A 350 12.30 12.74 0.43
N ARG A 351 12.24 14.03 0.07
CA ARG A 351 13.31 14.98 0.39
C ARG A 351 13.50 15.10 1.89
N GLU A 352 12.43 15.24 2.66
CA GLU A 352 12.50 15.40 4.12
C GLU A 352 13.15 14.19 4.79
N VAL A 353 12.69 12.97 4.46
CA VAL A 353 13.20 11.74 5.06
C VAL A 353 14.66 11.47 4.69
N VAL A 354 15.06 11.74 3.44
CA VAL A 354 16.45 11.52 2.99
C VAL A 354 17.37 12.68 3.40
N HIS A 355 16.86 13.90 3.63
CA HIS A 355 17.66 15.04 4.12
C HIS A 355 17.92 15.00 5.63
N GLY A 356 17.01 14.42 6.42
CA GLY A 356 17.14 14.30 7.88
C GLY A 356 18.28 13.39 8.35
N GLU A 357 19.04 12.76 7.44
CA GLU A 357 20.25 12.02 7.77
C GLU A 357 21.34 12.97 8.31
N HIS A 358 21.68 12.83 9.60
CA HIS A 358 22.79 13.51 10.26
C HIS A 358 24.07 12.67 10.26
#